data_AF-A0A0R2NYH4-F1
#
_entry.id   AF-A0A0R2NYH4-F1
#
_cell.length_a   1.000
_cell.length_b   1.000
_cell.length_c   1.000
_cell.angle_alpha   90.00
_cell.angle_beta   90.00
_cell.angle_gamma   90.00
#
_symmetry.space_group_name_H-M   'P 1'
#
loop_
_entity.id
_entity.type
_entity.pdbx_description
1 polymer ?
#
loop_
_entity_poly.entity_id
_entity_poly.type
_entity_poly.pdbx_seq_one_letter_code
_entity_poly.pdbx_strand_id
1 'polypeptide(L)'
;MIERILYVGFDQLNAKYGVLKSADAKKDVIALIQSEPMTTGKNWHPERLYFLISSARHFAQELREKGFKVEYLKASSTTAGL
;
A
#
# COMPACT_ATOMS: atom_id res chain seq x y z
N MET A 1 -9.47 12.45 -15.02
CA MET A 1 -10.41 11.49 -14.41
C MET A 1 -9.57 10.33 -13.92
N ILE A 2 -9.87 9.75 -12.75
CA ILE A 2 -9.18 8.54 -12.31
C ILE A 2 -9.68 7.36 -13.13
N GLU A 3 -8.76 6.55 -13.65
CA GLU A 3 -9.04 5.45 -14.57
C GLU A 3 -8.96 4.07 -13.89
N ARG A 4 -8.09 3.90 -12.87
CA ARG A 4 -7.91 2.63 -12.17
C ARG A 4 -7.24 2.78 -10.80
N ILE A 5 -7.41 1.75 -9.98
CA ILE A 5 -6.76 1.61 -8.67
C ILE A 5 -5.63 0.59 -8.79
N LEU A 6 -4.45 0.94 -8.28
CA LEU A 6 -3.27 0.08 -8.21
C LEU A 6 -3.09 -0.38 -6.76
N TYR A 7 -3.52 -1.60 -6.46
CA TYR A 7 -3.28 -2.21 -5.16
C TYR A 7 -1.81 -2.62 -5.02
N VAL A 8 -1.17 -2.23 -3.91
CA VAL A 8 0.22 -2.56 -3.60
C VAL A 8 0.30 -3.24 -2.24
N GLY A 9 0.76 -4.50 -2.25
CA GLY A 9 1.03 -5.27 -1.02
C GLY A 9 2.25 -4.75 -0.26
N PHE A 10 2.31 -5.01 1.05
CA PHE A 10 3.39 -4.48 1.91
C PHE A 10 4.75 -5.18 1.68
N ASP A 11 4.76 -6.24 0.89
CA ASP A 11 5.94 -6.96 0.39
C ASP A 11 6.39 -6.48 -1.01
N GLN A 12 5.67 -5.54 -1.63
CA GLN A 12 5.90 -5.07 -3.01
C GLN A 12 6.26 -3.58 -3.07
N LEU A 13 6.94 -3.06 -2.05
CA LEU A 13 7.27 -1.63 -1.89
C LEU A 13 8.42 -1.19 -2.81
N ASN A 14 8.18 -1.17 -4.13
CA ASN A 14 9.17 -0.79 -5.12
C ASN A 14 8.54 -0.05 -6.31
N ALA A 15 8.83 1.25 -6.44
CA ALA A 15 8.25 2.11 -7.47
C ALA A 15 8.68 1.75 -8.91
N LYS A 16 9.73 0.95 -9.10
CA LYS A 16 10.26 0.59 -10.44
C LYS A 16 9.77 -0.77 -10.95
N TYR A 17 8.95 -1.49 -10.18
CA TYR A 17 8.51 -2.86 -10.48
C TYR A 17 6.99 -3.03 -10.34
N GLY A 18 6.49 -4.18 -10.78
CA GLY A 18 5.08 -4.55 -10.66
C GLY A 18 4.13 -3.55 -11.30
N VAL A 19 2.98 -3.34 -10.67
CA VAL A 19 1.95 -2.39 -11.12
C VAL A 19 2.44 -0.94 -11.13
N LEU A 20 3.44 -0.61 -10.31
CA LEU A 20 3.97 0.75 -10.20
C LEU A 20 4.89 1.14 -11.35
N LYS A 21 5.50 0.17 -12.05
CA LYS A 21 6.41 0.44 -13.18
C LYS A 21 5.75 1.29 -14.27
N SER A 22 4.45 1.14 -14.47
CA SER A 22 3.66 1.86 -15.48
C SER A 22 2.55 2.72 -14.86
N ALA A 23 2.71 3.13 -13.60
CA ALA A 23 1.74 3.99 -12.93
C ALA A 23 1.77 5.41 -13.51
N ASP A 24 0.60 5.97 -13.76
CA ASP A 24 0.41 7.36 -14.19
C ASP A 24 -0.19 8.17 -13.03
N ALA A 25 0.58 9.09 -12.47
CA ALA A 25 0.17 9.93 -11.34
C ALA A 25 -1.09 10.78 -11.61
N LYS A 26 -1.44 11.04 -12.88
CA LYS A 26 -2.63 11.83 -13.25
C LYS A 26 -3.90 10.98 -13.36
N LYS A 27 -3.76 9.66 -13.50
CA LYS A 27 -4.85 8.74 -13.87
C LYS A 27 -5.04 7.62 -12.85
N ASP A 28 -4.01 7.27 -12.10
CA ASP A 28 -4.00 6.13 -11.20
C ASP A 28 -4.11 6.57 -9.73
N VAL A 29 -4.76 5.74 -8.91
CA VAL A 29 -4.72 5.85 -7.45
C VAL A 29 -4.00 4.62 -6.89
N ILE A 30 -2.97 4.84 -6.09
CA ILE A 30 -2.25 3.76 -5.42
C ILE A 30 -2.95 3.46 -4.09
N ALA A 31 -3.32 2.19 -3.86
CA ALA A 31 -3.97 1.74 -2.64
C ALA A 31 -3.05 0.83 -1.83
N LEU A 32 -2.79 1.21 -0.58
CA LEU A 32 -2.11 0.40 0.43
C LEU A 32 -3.07 0.12 1.58
N ILE A 33 -3.45 -1.14 1.76
CA ILE A 33 -4.46 -1.54 2.75
C ILE A 33 -3.78 -2.29 3.91
N GLN A 34 -3.80 -1.71 5.10
CA GLN A 34 -3.45 -2.38 6.35
C GLN A 34 -4.71 -3.08 6.88
N SER A 35 -4.90 -4.35 6.52
CA SER A 35 -6.07 -5.10 6.98
C SER A 35 -5.90 -5.69 8.38
N GLU A 36 -7.00 -5.90 9.10
CA GLU A 36 -6.98 -6.55 10.42
C GLU A 36 -6.31 -7.94 10.38
N PRO A 37 -6.65 -8.87 9.46
CA PRO A 37 -6.00 -10.18 9.38
C PRO A 37 -4.48 -10.12 9.17
N MET A 38 -3.96 -9.08 8.51
CA MET A 38 -2.50 -8.89 8.38
C MET A 38 -1.83 -8.68 9.74
N THR A 39 -2.53 -8.05 10.68
CA THR A 39 -2.02 -7.73 12.02
C THR A 39 -2.39 -8.75 13.10
N THR A 40 -3.47 -9.52 12.91
CA THR A 40 -4.03 -10.41 13.94
C THR A 40 -4.08 -11.88 13.54
N GLY A 41 -3.92 -12.22 12.25
CA GLY A 41 -4.26 -13.55 11.73
C GLY A 41 -3.28 -14.69 12.05
N LYS A 42 -2.07 -14.38 12.53
CA LYS A 42 -1.05 -15.38 12.93
C LYS A 42 -0.20 -14.83 14.08
N ASN A 43 0.56 -15.72 14.74
CA ASN A 43 1.57 -15.35 15.72
C ASN A 43 2.81 -14.74 15.04
N TRP A 44 2.69 -13.50 14.57
CA TRP A 44 3.77 -12.77 13.91
C TRP A 44 4.82 -12.30 14.91
N HIS A 45 6.09 -12.27 14.49
CA HIS A 45 7.13 -11.59 15.26
C HIS A 45 6.83 -10.07 15.31
N PRO A 46 6.70 -9.45 16.50
CA PRO A 46 6.25 -8.07 16.63
C PRO A 46 7.11 -7.07 15.84
N GLU A 47 8.43 -7.21 15.89
CA GLU A 47 9.35 -6.31 15.18
C GLU A 47 9.24 -6.45 13.66
N ARG A 48 8.97 -7.66 13.15
CA ARG A 48 8.78 -7.88 11.71
C ARG A 48 7.49 -7.23 11.24
N LEU A 49 6.42 -7.35 12.02
CA LEU A 49 5.14 -6.72 11.72
C LEU A 49 5.28 -5.19 11.75
N TYR A 50 5.95 -4.66 12.77
CA TYR A 50 6.27 -3.24 12.88
C TYR A 50 7.08 -2.75 11.67
N PHE A 51 8.13 -3.47 11.28
CA PHE A 51 8.95 -3.16 10.11
C PHE A 51 8.10 -3.05 8.84
N LEU A 52 7.29 -4.08 8.53
CA LEU A 52 6.46 -4.09 7.32
C LEU A 52 5.46 -2.92 7.29
N ILE A 53 4.78 -2.66 8.41
CA ILE A 53 3.79 -1.57 8.50
C ILE A 53 4.47 -0.21 8.37
N SER A 54 5.61 -0.02 9.05
CA SER A 54 6.38 1.22 9.00
C SER A 54 6.91 1.49 7.59
N SER A 55 7.50 0.48 6.94
CA SER A 55 7.96 0.56 5.55
C SER A 55 6.83 0.96 4.60
N ALA A 56 5.64 0.37 4.72
CA ALA A 56 4.51 0.71 3.87
C ALA A 56 4.02 2.17 4.08
N ARG A 57 4.04 2.67 5.32
CA ARG A 57 3.68 4.06 5.62
C ARG A 57 4.69 5.04 5.02
N HIS A 58 5.97 4.78 5.18
CA HIS A 58 7.03 5.61 4.59
C HIS A 58 7.00 5.55 3.06
N PHE A 59 6.79 4.37 2.47
CA PHE A 59 6.67 4.23 1.01
C PHE A 59 5.45 4.97 0.45
N ALA A 60 4.30 4.93 1.15
CA ALA A 60 3.14 5.70 0.76
C ALA A 60 3.44 7.21 0.76
N GLN A 61 4.19 7.70 1.76
CA GLN A 61 4.62 9.09 1.84
C GLN A 61 5.59 9.45 0.70
N GLU A 62 6.58 8.60 0.42
CA GLU A 62 7.52 8.77 -0.70
C GLU A 62 6.79 8.88 -2.05
N LEU A 63 5.75 8.05 -2.26
CA LEU A 63 4.93 8.10 -3.48
C LEU A 63 4.10 9.39 -3.57
N ARG A 64 3.56 9.90 -2.44
CA ARG A 64 2.85 11.19 -2.41
C ARG A 64 3.78 12.35 -2.76
N GLU A 65 5.00 12.34 -2.23
CA GLU A 65 6.03 13.35 -2.54
C GLU A 65 6.43 13.33 -4.01
N LYS A 66 6.32 12.17 -4.67
CA LYS A 66 6.49 12.02 -6.12
C LYS A 66 5.27 12.42 -6.95
N GLY A 67 4.20 12.90 -6.30
CA GLY A 67 3.00 13.42 -6.96
C GLY A 67 1.91 12.40 -7.26
N PHE A 68 2.06 11.15 -6.80
CA PHE A 68 0.98 10.16 -6.93
C PHE A 68 -0.15 10.44 -5.95
N LYS A 69 -1.39 10.15 -6.37
CA LYS A 69 -2.51 10.01 -5.43
C LYS A 69 -2.40 8.65 -4.73
N VAL A 70 -2.26 8.67 -3.40
CA VAL A 70 -2.04 7.47 -2.57
C VAL A 70 -3.02 7.40 -1.42
N GLU A 71 -3.85 6.36 -1.42
CA GLU A 71 -4.75 6.01 -0.33
C GLU A 71 -4.09 4.95 0.56
N TYR A 72 -3.88 5.28 1.84
CA TYR A 72 -3.42 4.33 2.85
C TYR A 72 -4.55 4.12 3.85
N LEU A 73 -5.17 2.94 3.83
CA LEU A 73 -6.37 2.67 4.60
C LEU A 73 -6.13 1.54 5.61
N LYS A 74 -6.75 1.67 6.78
CA LYS A 74 -6.94 0.56 7.72
C LYS A 74 -8.34 0.02 7.52
N ALA A 75 -8.49 -1.30 7.40
CA ALA A 75 -9.77 -1.94 7.10
C ALA A 75 -9.90 -3.32 7.74
N SER A 76 -11.12 -3.84 7.85
CA SER A 76 -11.40 -5.17 8.39
C SER A 76 -10.89 -6.31 7.49
N SER A 77 -10.76 -6.06 6.19
CA SER A 77 -10.15 -6.98 5.22
C SER A 77 -9.52 -6.18 4.07
N THR A 78 -8.66 -6.80 3.28
CA THR A 78 -8.10 -6.16 2.08
C THR A 78 -9.20 -5.72 1.11
N THR A 79 -10.19 -6.58 0.88
CA THR A 79 -11.32 -6.30 -0.01
C THR A 79 -12.26 -5.22 0.51
N ALA A 80 -12.39 -5.05 1.84
CA ALA A 80 -13.20 -3.98 2.42
C ALA A 80 -12.55 -2.58 2.32
N GLY A 81 -11.25 -2.52 2.04
CA GLY A 81 -10.53 -1.27 1.80
C GLY A 81 -10.38 -0.90 0.32
N LEU A 82 -10.91 -1.72 -0.59
CA LEU A 82 -10.91 -1.50 -2.05
C LEU A 82 -12.33 -1.17 -2.53
#